data_AF-A0A7Y5RV64-F1
#
_entry.id   AF-A0A7Y5RV64-F1
#
_cell.length_a   1.000
_cell.length_b   1.000
_cell.length_c   1.000
_cell.angle_alpha   90.00
_cell.angle_beta   90.00
_cell.angle_gamma   90.00
#
_symmetry.space_group_name_H-M   'P 1'
#
loop_
_entity.id
_entity.type
_entity.pdbx_description
1 polymer ?
#
loop_
_entity_poly.entity_id
_entity_poly.type
_entity_poly.pdbx_seq_one_letter_code
_entity_poly.pdbx_strand_id
1 'polypeptide(L)'
;MNQPSQGHDATASREHLKTLDTIRKAKNLFLFLTVLAPLMHVGAWAAVQFGGVLESDVTVAQMERDSGREEGSDLEKRQAAMQWENAMLAGMSLAEFAGRIGITMLLTATLLAVLVNLAGRLGGASDFVASFFVAVVVAMLFVPWERMSAAPPNVSPNVFGVFTTLEKLKQHFEANMHASPDAPGPLVGMNVGLSQQKAVLLVDALRFAVMPAIAILLALISGVRFGRGYREARRQAGGDIPMKVV
;
A
#
# COMPACT_ATOMS: atom_id res chain seq x y z
N MET A 1 -8.52 -57.21 21.82
CA MET A 1 -8.87 -56.21 20.77
C MET A 1 -8.85 -54.84 21.44
N ASN A 2 -7.75 -54.11 21.33
CA ASN A 2 -7.67 -52.73 21.81
C ASN A 2 -8.16 -51.83 20.67
N GLN A 3 -9.28 -51.14 20.85
CA GLN A 3 -9.66 -50.01 20.01
C GLN A 3 -8.77 -48.82 20.40
N PRO A 4 -7.74 -48.44 19.63
CA PRO A 4 -6.81 -47.41 20.06
C PRO A 4 -7.25 -46.03 19.54
N SER A 5 -6.97 -45.03 20.36
CA SER A 5 -6.56 -43.65 20.02
C SER A 5 -7.47 -42.70 19.22
N GLN A 6 -8.63 -43.10 18.70
CA GLN A 6 -9.48 -42.17 17.90
C GLN A 6 -9.86 -40.86 18.62
N GLY A 7 -9.93 -40.85 19.96
CA GLY A 7 -10.26 -39.65 20.73
C GLY A 7 -9.15 -38.60 20.80
N HIS A 8 -7.88 -39.00 20.75
CA HIS A 8 -6.75 -38.08 20.95
C HIS A 8 -6.49 -37.22 19.70
N ASP A 9 -6.59 -37.83 18.52
CA ASP A 9 -6.38 -37.14 17.23
C ASP A 9 -7.45 -36.05 17.00
N ALA A 10 -8.70 -36.33 17.38
CA ALA A 10 -9.80 -35.38 17.26
C ALA A 10 -9.62 -34.12 18.13
N THR A 11 -9.01 -34.25 19.31
CA THR A 11 -8.72 -33.10 20.19
C THR A 11 -7.63 -32.20 19.59
N ALA A 12 -6.54 -32.78 19.08
CA ALA A 12 -5.45 -32.03 18.47
C ALA A 12 -5.90 -31.26 17.22
N SER A 13 -6.70 -31.88 16.33
CA SER A 13 -7.22 -31.20 15.15
C SER A 13 -8.11 -30.00 15.49
N ARG A 14 -8.91 -30.07 16.56
CA ARG A 14 -9.74 -28.94 17.04
C ARG A 14 -8.90 -27.77 17.54
N GLU A 15 -7.80 -28.05 18.23
CA GLU A 15 -6.87 -27.02 18.71
C GLU A 15 -6.18 -26.30 17.55
N HIS A 16 -5.72 -27.04 16.55
CA HIS A 16 -5.15 -26.44 15.33
C HIS A 16 -6.17 -25.58 14.58
N LEU A 17 -7.43 -26.01 14.46
CA LEU A 17 -8.49 -25.19 13.85
C LEU A 17 -8.77 -23.91 14.63
N LYS A 18 -8.82 -23.98 15.96
CA LYS A 18 -9.00 -22.79 16.81
C LYS A 18 -7.84 -21.80 16.63
N THR A 19 -6.63 -22.34 16.49
CA THR A 19 -5.43 -21.55 16.20
C THR A 19 -5.53 -20.86 14.84
N LEU A 20 -5.94 -21.58 13.79
CA LEU A 20 -6.18 -21.02 12.46
C LEU A 20 -7.28 -19.94 12.46
N ASP A 21 -8.33 -20.07 13.28
CA ASP A 21 -9.36 -19.03 13.40
C ASP A 21 -8.81 -17.73 14.00
N THR A 22 -7.98 -17.83 15.04
CA THR A 22 -7.28 -16.68 15.62
C THR A 22 -6.36 -16.02 14.60
N ILE A 23 -5.56 -16.82 13.88
CA ILE A 23 -4.66 -16.32 12.83
C ILE A 23 -5.46 -15.62 11.72
N ARG A 24 -6.61 -16.17 11.31
CA ARG A 24 -7.48 -15.56 10.29
C ARG A 24 -7.97 -14.17 10.70
N LYS A 25 -8.40 -14.00 11.96
CA LYS A 25 -8.84 -12.71 12.50
C LYS A 25 -7.70 -11.69 12.49
N ALA A 26 -6.53 -12.07 13.01
CA ALA A 26 -5.34 -11.22 12.99
C ALA A 26 -4.93 -10.83 11.56
N LYS A 27 -4.88 -11.80 10.64
CA LYS A 27 -4.60 -11.58 9.21
C LYS A 27 -5.58 -10.62 8.54
N ASN A 28 -6.85 -10.57 8.94
CA ASN A 28 -7.81 -9.63 8.38
C ASN A 28 -7.51 -8.19 8.80
N LEU A 29 -7.13 -7.98 10.07
CA LEU A 29 -6.68 -6.68 10.54
C LEU A 29 -5.42 -6.23 9.79
N PHE A 30 -4.42 -7.12 9.65
CA PHE A 30 -3.19 -6.78 8.93
C PHE A 30 -3.42 -6.52 7.45
N LEU A 31 -4.29 -7.32 6.80
CA LEU A 31 -4.69 -7.07 5.42
C LEU A 31 -5.37 -5.70 5.27
N PHE A 32 -6.24 -5.33 6.22
CA PHE A 32 -6.88 -4.02 6.21
C PHE A 32 -5.84 -2.89 6.27
N LEU A 33 -4.86 -2.97 7.18
CA LEU A 33 -3.78 -1.98 7.26
C LEU A 33 -2.94 -1.93 5.97
N THR A 34 -2.60 -3.10 5.40
CA THR A 34 -1.87 -3.20 4.13
C THR A 34 -2.63 -2.59 2.96
N VAL A 35 -3.96 -2.63 2.95
CA VAL A 35 -4.78 -2.01 1.89
C VAL A 35 -5.02 -0.52 2.14
N LEU A 36 -5.25 -0.13 3.40
CA LEU A 36 -5.54 1.26 3.75
C LEU A 36 -4.34 2.18 3.49
N ALA A 37 -3.13 1.72 3.81
CA ALA A 37 -1.91 2.50 3.61
C ALA A 37 -1.70 2.99 2.16
N PRO A 38 -1.68 2.13 1.13
CA PRO A 38 -1.58 2.58 -0.27
C PRO A 38 -2.76 3.46 -0.69
N LEU A 39 -3.98 3.22 -0.20
CA LEU A 39 -5.13 4.07 -0.50
C LEU A 39 -4.92 5.50 0.02
N MET A 40 -4.31 5.67 1.19
CA MET A 40 -3.97 7.01 1.70
C MET A 40 -2.95 7.72 0.81
N HIS A 41 -1.96 7.00 0.26
CA HIS A 41 -1.00 7.60 -0.69
C HIS A 41 -1.64 7.97 -2.03
N VAL A 42 -2.51 7.11 -2.57
CA VAL A 42 -3.30 7.43 -3.78
C VAL A 42 -4.19 8.65 -3.52
N GLY A 43 -4.81 8.72 -2.34
CA GLY A 43 -5.64 9.85 -1.92
C GLY A 43 -4.85 11.14 -1.78
N ALA A 44 -3.65 11.10 -1.18
CA ALA A 44 -2.76 12.25 -1.08
C ALA A 44 -2.31 12.73 -2.47
N TRP A 45 -1.92 11.81 -3.36
CA TRP A 45 -1.60 12.14 -4.75
C TRP A 45 -2.78 12.80 -5.46
N ALA A 46 -3.98 12.22 -5.35
CA ALA A 46 -5.18 12.76 -5.97
C ALA A 46 -5.55 14.15 -5.41
N ALA A 47 -5.38 14.37 -4.10
CA ALA A 47 -5.63 15.66 -3.46
C ALA A 47 -4.67 16.75 -3.97
N VAL A 48 -3.39 16.42 -4.17
CA VAL A 48 -2.42 17.34 -4.77
C VAL A 48 -2.73 17.59 -6.25
N GLN A 49 -2.99 16.53 -7.01
CA GLN A 49 -3.16 16.61 -8.47
C GLN A 49 -4.46 17.30 -8.89
N PHE A 50 -5.56 17.06 -8.18
CA PHE A 50 -6.89 17.53 -8.57
C PHE A 50 -7.48 18.57 -7.61
N GLY A 51 -7.00 18.61 -6.37
CA GLY A 51 -7.54 19.50 -5.34
C GLY A 51 -6.85 20.87 -5.27
N GLY A 52 -5.73 21.08 -5.97
CA GLY A 52 -4.97 22.34 -5.89
C GLY A 52 -4.41 22.64 -4.50
N VAL A 53 -4.36 21.64 -3.61
CA VAL A 53 -4.07 21.82 -2.18
C VAL A 53 -2.67 22.40 -1.91
N LEU A 54 -1.75 22.23 -2.86
CA LEU A 54 -0.37 22.75 -2.77
C LEU A 54 -0.07 23.86 -3.79
N GLU A 55 -1.05 24.26 -4.60
CA GLU A 55 -0.87 25.28 -5.63
C GLU A 55 -0.67 26.67 -5.02
N SER A 56 -1.31 26.92 -3.87
CA SER A 56 -1.27 28.20 -3.17
C SER A 56 0.13 28.65 -2.74
N ASP A 57 1.05 27.77 -2.36
CA ASP A 57 2.38 28.22 -1.90
C ASP A 57 3.24 28.78 -3.05
N VAL A 58 3.15 28.16 -4.23
CA VAL A 58 3.93 28.61 -5.41
C VAL A 58 3.30 29.86 -6.00
N THR A 59 1.97 29.91 -6.13
CA THR A 59 1.29 31.07 -6.72
C THR A 59 1.31 32.29 -5.80
N VAL A 60 1.16 32.11 -4.48
CA VAL A 60 1.19 33.23 -3.51
C VAL A 60 2.60 33.83 -3.42
N ALA A 61 3.66 33.02 -3.38
CA ALA A 61 5.03 33.53 -3.36
C ALA A 61 5.39 34.33 -4.64
N GLN A 62 4.76 34.00 -5.77
CA GLN A 62 4.95 34.69 -7.04
C GLN A 62 4.09 35.97 -7.12
N MET A 63 2.85 35.94 -6.62
CA MET A 63 1.97 37.11 -6.53
C MET A 63 2.46 38.15 -5.50
N GLU A 64 3.04 37.73 -4.37
CA GLU A 64 3.67 38.61 -3.38
C GLU A 64 4.86 39.38 -3.97
N ARG A 65 5.62 38.77 -4.90
CA ARG A 65 6.71 39.45 -5.62
C ARG A 65 6.21 40.49 -6.61
N ASP A 66 5.07 40.24 -7.26
CA ASP A 66 4.66 41.01 -8.44
C ASP A 66 3.63 42.11 -8.14
N SER A 67 2.85 42.03 -7.05
CA SER A 67 1.59 42.81 -6.97
C SER A 67 1.45 43.86 -5.86
N GLY A 68 2.28 43.88 -4.82
CA GLY A 68 2.17 44.88 -3.74
C GLY A 68 0.76 45.02 -3.13
N ARG A 69 -0.04 43.94 -3.16
CA ARG A 69 -1.49 43.92 -2.90
C ARG A 69 -1.81 43.29 -1.53
N GLU A 70 -2.99 43.65 -1.01
CA GLU A 70 -3.48 43.49 0.37
C GLU A 70 -3.21 42.13 1.05
N GLU A 71 -2.46 42.16 2.16
CA GLU A 71 -2.00 41.03 2.98
C GLU A 71 -3.12 40.12 3.56
N GLY A 72 -4.38 40.54 3.57
CA GLY A 72 -5.43 39.90 4.36
C GLY A 72 -5.92 38.54 3.85
N SER A 73 -6.22 38.41 2.55
CA SER A 73 -6.78 37.17 1.98
C SER A 73 -5.73 36.08 1.73
N ASP A 74 -4.48 36.48 1.63
CA ASP A 74 -3.38 35.59 1.26
C ASP A 74 -2.84 34.84 2.48
N LEU A 75 -2.92 35.47 3.67
CA LEU A 75 -2.60 34.82 4.95
C LEU A 75 -3.51 33.62 5.25
N GLU A 76 -4.83 33.73 5.02
CA GLU A 76 -5.77 32.63 5.29
C GLU A 76 -5.52 31.43 4.35
N LYS A 77 -5.34 31.69 3.05
CA LYS A 77 -5.01 30.64 2.07
C LYS A 77 -3.69 29.96 2.41
N ARG A 78 -2.67 30.73 2.81
CA ARG A 78 -1.36 30.20 3.21
C ARG A 78 -1.44 29.38 4.49
N GLN A 79 -2.24 29.79 5.47
CA GLN A 79 -2.50 28.99 6.67
C GLN A 79 -3.21 27.68 6.35
N ALA A 80 -4.22 27.70 5.47
CA ALA A 80 -4.89 26.49 5.03
C ALA A 80 -3.92 25.54 4.30
N ALA A 81 -3.07 26.06 3.41
CA ALA A 81 -2.04 25.30 2.72
C ALA A 81 -1.06 24.63 3.69
N MET A 82 -0.54 25.39 4.67
CA MET A 82 0.34 24.86 5.72
C MET A 82 -0.35 23.77 6.55
N GLN A 83 -1.63 23.93 6.88
CA GLN A 83 -2.39 22.90 7.61
C GLN A 83 -2.51 21.62 6.80
N TRP A 84 -2.83 21.74 5.50
CA TRP A 84 -2.90 20.61 4.59
C TRP A 84 -1.56 19.92 4.40
N GLU A 85 -0.48 20.67 4.23
CA GLU A 85 0.87 20.14 4.13
C GLU A 85 1.23 19.34 5.39
N ASN A 86 1.01 19.91 6.58
CA ASN A 86 1.28 19.22 7.84
C ASN A 86 0.43 17.95 7.98
N ALA A 87 -0.84 18.02 7.61
CA ALA A 87 -1.74 16.87 7.63
C ALA A 87 -1.30 15.77 6.65
N MET A 88 -0.88 16.12 5.43
CA MET A 88 -0.36 15.18 4.44
C MET A 88 0.95 14.56 4.89
N LEU A 89 1.88 15.36 5.42
CA LEU A 89 3.17 14.89 5.90
C LEU A 89 2.99 13.85 7.03
N ALA A 90 2.16 14.18 8.02
CA ALA A 90 1.85 13.27 9.12
C ALA A 90 1.06 12.03 8.65
N GLY A 91 0.03 12.25 7.83
CA GLY A 91 -0.85 11.18 7.34
C GLY A 91 -0.12 10.17 6.46
N MET A 92 0.72 10.64 5.53
CA MET A 92 1.52 9.77 4.66
C MET A 92 2.59 9.01 5.46
N SER A 93 3.26 9.66 6.42
CA SER A 93 4.26 9.00 7.27
C SER A 93 3.62 7.90 8.13
N LEU A 94 2.45 8.18 8.71
CA LEU A 94 1.70 7.20 9.49
C LEU A 94 1.18 6.06 8.61
N ALA A 95 0.69 6.36 7.41
CA ALA A 95 0.25 5.35 6.44
C ALA A 95 1.41 4.44 6.02
N GLU A 96 2.58 5.00 5.71
CA GLU A 96 3.78 4.23 5.37
C GLU A 96 4.18 3.28 6.51
N PHE A 97 4.23 3.79 7.74
CA PHE A 97 4.54 3.00 8.93
C PHE A 97 3.52 1.87 9.16
N ALA A 98 2.22 2.21 9.16
CA ALA A 98 1.14 1.25 9.35
C ALA A 98 1.12 0.18 8.26
N GLY A 99 1.37 0.57 7.00
CA GLY A 99 1.43 -0.35 5.87
C GLY A 99 2.59 -1.34 5.98
N ARG A 100 3.78 -0.88 6.39
CA ARG A 100 4.97 -1.72 6.62
C ARG A 100 4.78 -2.71 7.77
N ILE A 101 4.21 -2.25 8.88
CA ILE A 101 3.86 -3.14 9.99
C ILE A 101 2.79 -4.14 9.54
N GLY A 102 1.76 -3.66 8.86
CA GLY A 102 0.67 -4.48 8.32
C GLY A 102 1.19 -5.61 7.44
N ILE A 103 2.05 -5.32 6.46
CA ILE A 103 2.57 -6.35 5.55
C ILE A 103 3.52 -7.33 6.25
N THR A 104 4.33 -6.87 7.21
CA THR A 104 5.23 -7.73 7.99
C THR A 104 4.44 -8.70 8.88
N MET A 105 3.38 -8.20 9.52
CA MET A 105 2.49 -9.02 10.33
C MET A 105 1.61 -9.94 9.47
N LEU A 106 1.20 -9.50 8.27
CA LEU A 106 0.50 -10.34 7.30
C LEU A 106 1.36 -11.52 6.84
N LEU A 107 2.64 -11.27 6.52
CA LEU A 107 3.62 -12.32 6.22
C LEU A 107 3.76 -13.33 7.35
N THR A 108 3.98 -12.83 8.58
CA THR A 108 4.09 -13.68 9.76
C THR A 108 2.82 -14.51 9.98
N ALA A 109 1.64 -13.91 9.86
CA ALA A 109 0.37 -14.62 10.02
C ALA A 109 0.17 -15.71 8.97
N THR A 110 0.50 -15.44 7.70
CA THR A 110 0.40 -16.45 6.63
C THR A 110 1.42 -17.57 6.81
N LEU A 111 2.64 -17.27 7.25
CA LEU A 111 3.66 -18.26 7.59
C LEU A 111 3.22 -19.16 8.75
N LEU A 112 2.69 -18.57 9.83
CA LEU A 112 2.15 -19.33 10.97
C LEU A 112 0.99 -20.23 10.53
N ALA A 113 0.11 -19.76 9.64
CA ALA A 113 -0.95 -20.61 9.11
C ALA A 113 -0.41 -21.80 8.31
N VAL A 114 0.63 -21.60 7.49
CA VAL A 114 1.31 -22.71 6.79
C VAL A 114 1.87 -23.71 7.80
N LEU A 115 2.59 -23.25 8.82
CA LEU A 115 3.19 -24.12 9.84
C LEU A 115 2.13 -24.90 10.63
N VAL A 116 1.07 -24.24 11.09
CA VAL A 116 -0.05 -24.89 11.80
C VAL A 116 -0.76 -25.90 10.90
N ASN A 117 -0.96 -25.57 9.62
CA ASN A 117 -1.59 -26.46 8.66
C ASN A 117 -0.75 -27.72 8.40
N LEU A 118 0.57 -27.57 8.26
CA LEU A 118 1.49 -28.70 8.09
C LEU A 118 1.59 -29.56 9.35
N ALA A 119 1.67 -28.93 10.52
CA ALA A 119 1.73 -29.64 11.80
C ALA A 119 0.45 -30.44 12.07
N GLY A 120 -0.72 -29.83 11.83
CA GLY A 120 -2.02 -30.48 12.01
C GLY A 120 -2.43 -31.40 10.86
N ARG A 121 -1.60 -31.53 9.81
CA ARG A 121 -1.92 -32.26 8.56
C ARG A 121 -3.29 -31.90 8.01
N LEU A 122 -3.63 -30.62 8.09
CA LEU A 122 -4.90 -30.08 7.65
C LEU A 122 -4.89 -29.85 6.13
N GLY A 123 -6.05 -29.96 5.50
CA GLY A 123 -6.23 -29.73 4.07
C GLY A 123 -5.98 -28.29 3.67
N GLY A 124 -5.74 -28.05 2.37
CA GLY A 124 -5.55 -26.69 1.85
C GLY A 124 -4.16 -26.10 2.04
N ALA A 125 -3.15 -26.94 2.28
CA ALA A 125 -1.74 -26.51 2.39
C ALA A 125 -1.28 -25.69 1.19
N SER A 126 -1.64 -26.11 -0.03
CA SER A 126 -1.29 -25.42 -1.27
C SER A 126 -1.80 -23.98 -1.31
N ASP A 127 -3.03 -23.73 -0.83
CA ASP A 127 -3.63 -22.40 -0.82
C ASP A 127 -3.00 -21.49 0.26
N PHE A 128 -2.61 -22.03 1.42
CA PHE A 128 -1.85 -21.28 2.42
C PHE A 128 -0.45 -20.92 1.92
N VAL A 129 0.26 -21.85 1.28
CA VAL A 129 1.59 -21.61 0.69
C VAL A 129 1.49 -20.59 -0.43
N ALA A 130 0.50 -20.70 -1.32
CA ALA A 130 0.28 -19.72 -2.38
C ALA A 130 -0.07 -18.32 -1.82
N SER A 131 -0.84 -18.24 -0.73
CA SER A 131 -1.13 -16.98 -0.03
C SER A 131 0.13 -16.34 0.55
N PHE A 132 1.01 -17.14 1.18
CA PHE A 132 2.29 -16.69 1.71
C PHE A 132 3.19 -16.11 0.60
N PHE A 133 3.39 -16.82 -0.51
CA PHE A 133 4.22 -16.31 -1.61
C PHE A 133 3.65 -15.04 -2.24
N VAL A 134 2.33 -14.92 -2.38
CA VAL A 134 1.72 -13.66 -2.84
C VAL A 134 1.98 -12.54 -1.83
N ALA A 135 1.89 -12.80 -0.53
CA ALA A 135 2.21 -11.81 0.49
C ALA A 135 3.70 -11.39 0.44
N VAL A 136 4.62 -12.28 0.09
CA VAL A 136 6.04 -11.94 -0.15
C VAL A 136 6.19 -10.99 -1.33
N VAL A 137 5.49 -11.22 -2.43
CA VAL A 137 5.49 -10.31 -3.58
C VAL A 137 4.93 -8.94 -3.18
N VAL A 138 3.83 -8.89 -2.42
CA VAL A 138 3.29 -7.62 -1.90
C VAL A 138 4.31 -6.91 -1.00
N ALA A 139 4.98 -7.64 -0.11
CA ALA A 139 6.03 -7.07 0.74
C ALA A 139 7.15 -6.43 -0.07
N MET A 140 7.58 -7.06 -1.15
CA MET A 140 8.58 -6.49 -2.07
C MET A 140 8.11 -5.17 -2.69
N LEU A 141 6.81 -5.00 -2.97
CA LEU A 141 6.28 -3.72 -3.48
C LEU A 141 6.26 -2.59 -2.44
N PHE A 142 6.22 -2.96 -1.14
CA PHE A 142 6.23 -2.03 0.00
C PHE A 142 7.66 -1.63 0.41
N VAL A 143 8.69 -2.30 -0.13
CA VAL A 143 10.08 -1.94 0.10
C VAL A 143 10.39 -0.61 -0.59
N PRO A 144 10.98 0.37 0.13
CA PRO A 144 11.40 1.65 -0.47
C PRO A 144 12.70 1.45 -1.25
N TRP A 145 12.65 0.75 -2.38
CA TRP A 145 13.85 0.38 -3.16
C TRP A 145 14.78 1.57 -3.46
N GLU A 146 14.20 2.75 -3.66
CA GLU A 146 14.94 3.99 -3.87
C GLU A 146 15.86 4.33 -2.69
N ARG A 147 15.39 4.16 -1.44
CA ARG A 147 16.17 4.42 -0.22
C ARG A 147 17.28 3.38 0.01
N MET A 148 17.20 2.24 -0.67
CA MET A 148 18.22 1.19 -0.62
C MET A 148 19.27 1.34 -1.72
N SER A 149 18.99 2.12 -2.76
CA SER A 149 19.96 2.38 -3.82
C SER A 149 21.06 3.32 -3.28
N ALA A 150 22.32 2.93 -3.44
CA ALA A 150 23.47 3.80 -3.13
C ALA A 150 23.67 4.90 -4.19
N ALA A 151 22.70 5.09 -5.08
CA ALA A 151 22.78 6.05 -6.17
C ALA A 151 22.78 7.47 -5.61
N PRO A 152 23.59 8.39 -6.18
CA PRO A 152 23.52 9.81 -5.83
C PRO A 152 22.09 10.34 -5.99
N PRO A 153 21.64 11.29 -5.16
CA PRO A 153 20.28 11.84 -5.21
C PRO A 153 19.88 12.39 -6.58
N ASN A 154 20.86 12.77 -7.39
CA ASN A 154 20.68 13.39 -8.71
C ASN A 154 20.53 12.35 -9.84
N VAL A 155 20.77 11.06 -9.57
CA VAL A 155 20.75 9.96 -10.55
C VAL A 155 19.87 8.83 -10.06
N SER A 156 19.01 9.09 -9.06
CA SER A 156 18.25 8.03 -8.42
C SER A 156 17.38 7.33 -9.49
N PRO A 157 17.63 6.03 -9.78
CA PRO A 157 16.84 5.32 -10.76
C PRO A 157 15.39 5.43 -10.35
N ASN A 158 14.51 5.60 -11.33
CA ASN A 158 13.07 5.76 -11.11
C ASN A 158 12.51 4.40 -10.64
N VAL A 159 12.80 4.02 -9.39
CA VAL A 159 12.47 2.70 -8.88
C VAL A 159 11.03 2.71 -8.38
N PHE A 160 10.27 1.75 -8.87
CA PHE A 160 8.85 1.61 -8.55
C PHE A 160 8.67 1.12 -7.10
N GLY A 161 7.89 1.86 -6.32
CA GLY A 161 7.49 1.50 -4.97
C GLY A 161 6.12 2.08 -4.64
N VAL A 162 5.40 1.46 -3.71
CA VAL A 162 4.03 1.85 -3.33
C VAL A 162 4.02 3.17 -2.54
N PHE A 163 5.06 3.40 -1.73
CA PHE A 163 5.14 4.58 -0.88
C PHE A 163 5.90 5.71 -1.55
N THR A 164 5.35 6.91 -1.45
CA THR A 164 6.01 8.15 -1.87
C THR A 164 6.10 9.12 -0.70
N THR A 165 7.10 10.00 -0.72
CA THR A 165 7.20 11.11 0.23
C THR A 165 6.50 12.36 -0.33
N LEU A 166 6.13 13.28 0.56
CA LEU A 166 5.49 14.53 0.17
C LEU A 166 6.43 15.41 -0.65
N GLU A 167 7.73 15.41 -0.32
CA GLU A 167 8.75 16.19 -1.02
C GLU A 167 8.85 15.76 -2.48
N LYS A 168 8.81 14.45 -2.76
CA LYS A 168 8.81 13.95 -4.13
C LYS A 168 7.56 14.37 -4.88
N LEU A 169 6.40 14.34 -4.21
CA LEU A 169 5.14 14.77 -4.82
C LEU A 169 5.18 16.27 -5.16
N LYS A 170 5.75 17.09 -4.27
CA LYS A 170 5.98 18.54 -4.48
C LYS A 170 6.96 18.80 -5.62
N GLN A 171 8.15 18.22 -5.57
CA GLN A 171 9.18 18.35 -6.62
C GLN A 171 8.62 18.00 -7.99
N HIS A 172 7.79 16.96 -8.05
CA HIS A 172 7.15 16.50 -9.26
C HIS A 172 6.10 17.48 -9.79
N PHE A 173 5.28 18.02 -8.89
CA PHE A 173 4.29 19.03 -9.22
C PHE A 173 4.92 20.35 -9.70
N GLU A 174 5.97 20.82 -9.01
CA GLU A 174 6.74 22.01 -9.39
C GLU A 174 7.40 21.86 -10.76
N ALA A 175 8.01 20.69 -11.03
CA ALA A 175 8.59 20.38 -12.33
C ALA A 175 7.55 20.46 -13.46
N ASN A 176 6.32 20.02 -13.20
CA ASN A 176 5.22 20.08 -14.16
C ASN A 176 4.65 21.50 -14.35
N MET A 177 4.61 22.33 -13.30
CA MET A 177 4.17 23.73 -13.40
C MET A 177 5.14 24.59 -14.21
N HIS A 178 6.45 24.42 -14.00
CA HIS A 178 7.47 25.17 -14.74
C HIS A 178 7.60 24.74 -16.21
N ALA A 179 7.04 23.60 -16.58
CA ALA A 179 6.95 23.15 -17.98
C ALA A 179 5.79 23.80 -18.75
N SER A 180 5.06 24.75 -18.16
CA SER A 180 3.97 25.46 -18.83
C SER A 180 4.50 26.29 -20.01
N PRO A 181 3.88 26.18 -21.21
CA PRO A 181 4.38 26.79 -22.45
C PRO A 181 4.38 28.34 -22.44
N ASP A 182 3.70 28.97 -21.50
CA ASP A 182 3.55 30.43 -21.42
C ASP A 182 4.52 31.10 -20.43
N ALA A 183 5.40 30.35 -19.76
CA ALA A 183 6.38 30.91 -18.83
C ALA A 183 7.55 31.58 -19.60
N PRO A 184 7.79 32.90 -19.44
CA PRO A 184 8.87 33.62 -20.12
C PRO A 184 10.22 33.29 -19.44
N GLY A 185 10.74 32.09 -19.68
CA GLY A 185 12.06 31.65 -19.25
C GLY A 185 13.11 31.79 -20.35
N PRO A 186 14.41 32.00 -20.05
CA PRO A 186 15.46 32.18 -21.06
C PRO A 186 15.88 30.89 -21.81
N LEU A 187 15.12 29.80 -21.69
CA LEU A 187 15.43 28.48 -22.27
C LEU A 187 14.32 27.97 -23.21
N VAL A 188 13.54 28.87 -23.83
CA VAL A 188 12.42 28.60 -24.76
C VAL A 188 12.86 28.03 -26.13
N GLY A 189 14.01 27.35 -26.20
CA GLY A 189 14.57 26.81 -27.44
C GLY A 189 14.48 25.29 -27.61
N MET A 190 14.26 24.53 -26.54
CA MET A 190 14.11 23.07 -26.65
C MET A 190 12.63 22.72 -26.60
N ASN A 191 12.07 22.46 -27.78
CA ASN A 191 10.82 21.72 -27.97
C ASN A 191 10.92 20.36 -27.27
N VAL A 192 10.69 20.33 -25.95
CA VAL A 192 10.27 19.15 -25.21
C VAL A 192 8.92 18.79 -25.80
N GLY A 193 8.91 18.03 -26.89
CA GLY A 193 7.71 17.78 -27.68
C GLY A 193 6.57 17.26 -26.81
N LEU A 194 5.32 17.53 -27.22
CA LEU A 194 4.09 17.02 -26.57
C LEU A 194 4.15 15.53 -26.17
N SER A 195 5.01 14.74 -26.82
CA SER A 195 5.30 13.35 -26.48
C SER A 195 6.03 13.15 -25.14
N GLN A 196 6.98 14.03 -24.77
CA GLN A 196 7.72 13.94 -23.50
C GLN A 196 6.84 14.30 -22.30
N GLN A 197 6.01 15.35 -22.40
CA GLN A 197 5.09 15.73 -21.32
C GLN A 197 4.06 14.62 -21.03
N LYS A 198 3.51 13.99 -22.08
CA LYS A 198 2.62 12.83 -21.93
C LYS A 198 3.33 11.63 -21.31
N ALA A 199 4.61 11.42 -21.64
CA ALA A 199 5.39 10.33 -21.07
C ALA A 199 5.61 10.52 -19.56
N VAL A 200 5.89 11.75 -19.11
CA VAL A 200 6.04 12.07 -17.67
C VAL A 200 4.74 11.78 -16.93
N LEU A 201 3.61 12.34 -17.37
CA LEU A 201 2.30 12.09 -16.75
C LEU A 201 1.95 10.60 -16.68
N LEU A 202 2.30 9.83 -17.71
CA LEU A 202 2.04 8.39 -17.75
C LEU A 202 2.92 7.64 -16.75
N VAL A 203 4.20 8.01 -16.62
CA VAL A 203 5.11 7.44 -15.61
C VAL A 203 4.60 7.76 -14.20
N ASP A 204 4.05 8.95 -13.99
CA ASP A 204 3.50 9.37 -12.69
C ASP A 204 2.24 8.60 -12.34
N ALA A 205 1.28 8.52 -13.27
CA ALA A 205 0.07 7.73 -13.08
C ALA A 205 0.42 6.26 -12.82
N LEU A 206 1.42 5.72 -13.53
CA LEU A 206 1.92 4.37 -13.31
C LEU A 206 2.48 4.21 -11.89
N ARG A 207 3.27 5.18 -11.42
CA ARG A 207 3.92 5.12 -10.11
C ARG A 207 2.93 5.34 -8.96
N PHE A 208 2.11 6.38 -9.02
CA PHE A 208 1.29 6.83 -7.91
C PHE A 208 -0.10 6.18 -7.86
N ALA A 209 -0.60 5.63 -8.96
CA ALA A 209 -1.89 4.95 -9.00
C ALA A 209 -1.76 3.46 -9.30
N VAL A 210 -1.03 3.08 -10.37
CA VAL A 210 -1.01 1.69 -10.82
C VAL A 210 -0.25 0.78 -9.85
N MET A 211 0.92 1.18 -9.34
CA MET A 211 1.68 0.37 -8.39
C MET A 211 0.92 0.12 -7.08
N PRO A 212 0.32 1.13 -6.40
CA PRO A 212 -0.58 0.90 -5.28
C PRO A 212 -1.76 -0.01 -5.62
N ALA A 213 -2.40 0.17 -6.78
CA ALA A 213 -3.52 -0.65 -7.21
C ALA A 213 -3.13 -2.13 -7.39
N ILE A 214 -1.97 -2.40 -8.01
CA ILE A 214 -1.41 -3.76 -8.14
C ILE A 214 -1.16 -4.36 -6.76
N ALA A 215 -0.56 -3.59 -5.84
CA ALA A 215 -0.26 -4.08 -4.51
C ALA A 215 -1.54 -4.42 -3.71
N ILE A 216 -2.57 -3.57 -3.81
CA ILE A 216 -3.90 -3.82 -3.23
C ILE A 216 -4.52 -5.09 -3.83
N LEU A 217 -4.52 -5.23 -5.16
CA LEU A 217 -5.07 -6.40 -5.85
C LEU A 217 -4.38 -7.70 -5.40
N LEU A 218 -3.05 -7.71 -5.34
CA LEU A 218 -2.28 -8.86 -4.88
C LEU A 218 -2.54 -9.17 -3.39
N ALA A 219 -2.66 -8.16 -2.54
CA ALA A 219 -3.01 -8.34 -1.13
C ALA A 219 -4.39 -9.00 -0.98
N LEU A 220 -5.38 -8.57 -1.77
CA LEU A 220 -6.71 -9.18 -1.81
C LEU A 220 -6.67 -10.63 -2.33
N ILE A 221 -5.90 -10.90 -3.40
CA ILE A 221 -5.69 -12.27 -3.90
C ILE A 221 -5.09 -13.17 -2.82
N SER A 222 -4.11 -12.68 -2.06
CA SER A 222 -3.56 -13.42 -0.91
C SER A 222 -4.66 -13.72 0.12
N GLY A 223 -5.50 -12.74 0.46
CA GLY A 223 -6.62 -12.92 1.37
C GLY A 223 -7.65 -13.96 0.90
N VAL A 224 -7.99 -13.96 -0.39
CA VAL A 224 -8.92 -14.95 -0.98
C VAL A 224 -8.34 -16.35 -0.93
N ARG A 225 -7.05 -16.52 -1.30
CA ARG A 225 -6.35 -17.81 -1.25
C ARG A 225 -6.28 -18.36 0.17
N PHE A 226 -5.91 -17.52 1.14
CA PHE A 226 -5.94 -17.90 2.55
C PHE A 226 -7.33 -18.39 2.98
N GLY A 227 -8.38 -17.66 2.57
CA GLY A 227 -9.76 -18.01 2.90
C GLY A 227 -10.20 -19.35 2.30
N ARG A 228 -9.70 -19.71 1.11
CA ARG A 228 -9.93 -21.03 0.50
C ARG A 228 -9.24 -22.13 1.30
N GLY A 229 -7.94 -22.00 1.59
CA GLY A 229 -7.19 -22.95 2.40
C GLY A 229 -7.82 -23.19 3.77
N TYR A 230 -8.29 -22.13 4.44
CA TYR A 230 -9.01 -22.25 5.71
C TYR A 230 -10.32 -23.06 5.59
N ARG A 231 -11.10 -22.87 4.52
CA ARG A 231 -12.34 -23.63 4.31
C ARG A 231 -12.06 -25.11 4.07
N GLU A 232 -11.00 -25.43 3.33
CA GLU A 232 -10.57 -26.81 3.08
C GLU A 232 -10.08 -27.48 4.37
N ALA A 233 -9.21 -26.80 5.14
CA ALA A 233 -8.77 -27.26 6.46
C ALA A 233 -9.96 -27.57 7.38
N ARG A 234 -10.96 -26.68 7.43
CA ARG A 234 -12.18 -26.86 8.23
C ARG A 234 -13.05 -28.01 7.74
N ARG A 235 -13.17 -28.22 6.42
CA ARG A 235 -13.93 -29.34 5.84
C ARG A 235 -13.30 -30.68 6.19
N GLN A 236 -11.97 -30.79 6.07
CA GLN A 236 -11.27 -32.04 6.37
C GLN A 236 -11.32 -32.37 7.88
N ALA A 237 -11.14 -31.38 8.74
CA ALA A 237 -11.24 -31.59 10.19
C ALA A 237 -12.69 -31.76 10.70
N GLY A 238 -13.70 -31.39 9.89
CA GLY A 238 -15.12 -31.61 10.18
C GLY A 238 -15.75 -32.82 9.48
N GLY A 239 -14.99 -33.52 8.64
CA GLY A 239 -15.47 -34.61 7.79
C GLY A 239 -15.95 -35.86 8.53
N ASP A 240 -15.70 -35.96 9.84
CA ASP A 240 -16.06 -37.11 10.67
C ASP A 240 -17.11 -36.82 11.75
N ILE A 241 -17.79 -35.67 11.72
CA ILE A 241 -18.97 -35.47 12.59
C ILE A 241 -20.22 -35.69 11.74
N PRO A 242 -20.80 -36.91 11.70
CA PRO A 242 -22.13 -37.07 11.14
C PRO A 242 -23.04 -36.11 11.90
N MET A 243 -23.60 -35.12 11.20
CA MET A 243 -24.68 -34.33 11.76
C MET A 243 -25.79 -35.32 12.10
N LYS A 244 -25.97 -35.60 13.39
CA LYS A 244 -27.22 -36.19 13.87
C LYS A 244 -28.31 -35.23 13.46
N VAL A 245 -29.02 -35.57 12.40
CA VAL A 245 -30.33 -35.01 12.09
C VAL A 245 -31.19 -35.36 13.30
N VAL A 246 -31.47 -34.36 14.14
CA VAL A 246 -32.47 -34.45 15.21
C VAL A 246 -33.80 -34.04 14.61
#